data_AF-A0A8X7S3Z6-F1
#
_entry.id   AF-A0A8X7S3Z6-F1
#
_cell.length_a   1.000
_cell.length_b   1.000
_cell.length_c   1.000
_cell.angle_alpha   90.00
_cell.angle_beta   90.00
_cell.angle_gamma   90.00
#
_symmetry.space_group_name_H-M   'P 1'
#
loop_
_entity.id
_entity.type
_entity.pdbx_description
1 polymer ?
#
loop_
_entity_poly.entity_id
_entity_poly.type
_entity_poly.pdbx_seq_one_letter_code
_entity_poly.pdbx_strand_id
1 'polypeptide(L)'
;MERNNTLILDLSESANDVEVWAKILQVWEMKTSPDEIERHLIMSDPNGCRIEITVPNSLINKHYFGYFDKNQWRVFRRFQVTPCDCLIRNTPHQFQIIFVDRTHVFYGHSLTENPMFVPVPFQ
;
A
#
# COMPACT_ATOMS: atom_id res chain seq x y z
N MET A 1 -13.84 -19.17 -0.98
CA MET A 1 -13.90 -17.93 -1.77
C MET A 1 -12.47 -17.43 -1.86
N GLU A 2 -11.80 -17.64 -2.99
CA GLU A 2 -10.43 -17.18 -3.22
C GLU A 2 -10.43 -15.65 -3.19
N ARG A 3 -9.56 -15.05 -2.39
CA ARG A 3 -9.37 -13.59 -2.40
C ARG A 3 -8.40 -13.28 -3.55
N ASN A 4 -8.91 -12.66 -4.61
CA ASN A 4 -8.10 -12.18 -5.73
C ASN A 4 -7.24 -11.00 -5.25
N ASN A 5 -6.01 -11.28 -4.85
CA ASN A 5 -5.03 -10.24 -4.54
C ASN A 5 -4.28 -9.85 -5.81
N THR A 6 -4.20 -8.55 -6.07
CA THR A 6 -3.42 -7.96 -7.16
C THR A 6 -1.98 -7.75 -6.70
N LEU A 7 -1.01 -8.13 -7.51
CA LEU A 7 0.40 -7.87 -7.26
C LEU A 7 0.71 -6.40 -7.50
N ILE A 8 1.74 -5.86 -6.84
CA ILE A 8 2.11 -4.45 -7.02
C ILE A 8 2.49 -4.16 -8.47
N LEU A 9 3.18 -5.09 -9.12
CA LEU A 9 3.62 -4.96 -10.52
C LEU A 9 2.46 -4.75 -11.51
N ASP A 10 1.27 -5.27 -11.18
CA ASP A 10 0.09 -5.22 -12.05
C ASP A 10 -0.75 -3.95 -11.82
N LEU A 11 -0.35 -3.09 -10.88
CA LEU A 11 -1.06 -1.85 -10.61
C LEU A 11 -0.89 -0.85 -11.74
N SER A 12 -1.99 -0.19 -12.08
CA SER A 12 -2.07 0.90 -13.03
C SER A 12 -3.10 1.93 -12.56
N GLU A 13 -3.16 3.09 -13.20
CA GLU A 13 -4.14 4.14 -12.88
C GLU A 13 -5.60 3.67 -12.98
N SER A 14 -5.87 2.64 -13.79
CA SER A 14 -7.22 2.07 -13.95
C SER A 14 -7.54 0.95 -12.95
N ALA A 15 -6.60 0.61 -12.05
CA ALA A 15 -6.81 -0.40 -11.02
C ALA A 15 -7.89 0.06 -10.03
N ASN A 16 -9.12 -0.39 -10.27
CA ASN A 16 -10.30 -0.12 -9.44
C ASN A 16 -10.78 -1.41 -8.77
N ASP A 17 -11.23 -1.30 -7.52
CA ASP A 17 -11.74 -2.43 -6.72
C ASP A 17 -10.77 -3.63 -6.56
N VAL A 18 -9.47 -3.37 -6.68
CA VAL A 18 -8.42 -4.35 -6.38
C VAL A 18 -8.06 -4.39 -4.90
N GLU A 19 -7.55 -5.54 -4.44
CA GLU A 19 -7.01 -5.75 -3.11
C GLU A 19 -5.52 -6.07 -3.22
N VAL A 20 -4.69 -5.38 -2.44
CA VAL A 20 -3.24 -5.58 -2.44
C VAL A 20 -2.82 -6.04 -1.06
N TRP A 21 -2.02 -7.10 -1.01
CA TRP A 21 -1.41 -7.61 0.21
C TRP A 21 0.08 -7.35 0.19
N ALA A 22 0.55 -6.56 1.15
CA ALA A 22 1.94 -6.14 1.19
C ALA A 22 2.44 -5.97 2.63
N LYS A 23 3.75 -6.10 2.80
CA LYS A 23 4.49 -5.86 4.03
C LYS A 23 4.99 -4.43 4.08
N ILE A 24 4.82 -3.77 5.21
CA ILE A 24 5.37 -2.43 5.45
C ILE A 24 6.89 -2.54 5.66
N LEU A 25 7.68 -1.91 4.80
CA LEU A 25 9.14 -1.89 4.88
C LEU A 25 9.68 -0.63 5.55
N GLN A 26 9.04 0.52 5.30
CA GLN A 26 9.46 1.81 5.83
C GLN A 26 8.24 2.70 6.06
N VAL A 27 8.34 3.56 7.07
CA VAL A 27 7.35 4.55 7.45
C VAL A 27 8.09 5.83 7.82
N TRP A 28 7.66 6.96 7.30
CA TRP A 28 8.15 8.27 7.70
C TRP A 28 7.04 9.32 7.56
N GLU A 29 7.26 10.47 8.17
CA GLU A 29 6.35 11.61 8.10
C GLU A 29 7.00 12.71 7.27
N MET A 30 6.20 13.38 6.44
CA MET A 30 6.61 14.52 5.64
C MET A 30 5.68 15.67 5.94
N LYS A 31 6.25 16.83 6.28
CA LYS A 31 5.49 18.05 6.50
C LYS A 31 5.26 18.73 5.15
N THR A 32 4.02 18.76 4.69
CA THR A 32 3.63 19.37 3.40
C THR A 32 3.22 20.83 3.55
N SER A 33 2.71 21.21 4.71
CA SER A 33 2.40 22.60 5.08
C SER A 33 2.56 22.80 6.60
N PRO A 34 2.47 24.04 7.12
CA PRO A 34 2.59 24.31 8.56
C PRO A 34 1.72 23.43 9.46
N ASP A 35 0.52 23.05 8.98
CA ASP A 35 -0.50 22.30 9.72
C ASP A 35 -0.78 20.90 9.14
N GLU A 36 -0.06 20.51 8.09
CA GLU A 36 -0.30 19.27 7.36
C GLU A 36 0.95 18.37 7.34
N ILE A 37 0.76 17.16 7.86
CA ILE A 37 1.78 16.11 7.94
C ILE A 37 1.23 14.88 7.23
N GLU A 38 1.87 14.47 6.16
CA GLU A 38 1.56 13.22 5.48
C GLU A 38 2.42 12.10 6.05
N ARG A 39 1.88 10.88 6.07
CA ARG A 39 2.67 9.68 6.35
C ARG A 39 2.92 8.93 5.06
N HIS A 40 4.19 8.69 4.82
CA HIS A 40 4.65 7.94 3.67
C HIS A 40 5.11 6.56 4.08
N LEU A 41 4.85 5.60 3.20
CA LEU A 41 5.15 4.19 3.41
C LEU A 41 5.87 3.66 2.17
N ILE A 42 6.83 2.76 2.38
CA ILE A 42 7.23 1.81 1.34
C ILE A 42 6.66 0.46 1.74
N MET A 43 5.85 -0.13 0.87
CA MET A 43 5.33 -1.47 1.05
C MET A 43 5.86 -2.40 -0.04
N SER A 44 5.98 -3.69 0.31
CA SER A 44 6.44 -4.73 -0.61
C SER A 44 5.46 -5.88 -0.65
N ASP A 45 5.08 -6.32 -1.84
CA ASP A 45 4.30 -7.53 -2.02
C ASP A 45 5.17 -8.78 -1.79
N PRO A 46 4.59 -10.00 -1.81
CA PRO A 46 5.34 -11.23 -1.67
C PRO A 46 6.45 -11.47 -2.70
N ASN A 47 6.33 -10.87 -3.88
CA ASN A 47 7.31 -11.02 -4.96
C ASN A 47 8.47 -10.02 -4.81
N GLY A 48 8.43 -9.15 -3.80
CA GLY A 48 9.47 -8.15 -3.56
C GLY A 48 9.28 -6.87 -4.36
N CYS A 49 8.19 -6.73 -5.13
CA CYS A 49 7.85 -5.50 -5.81
C CYS A 49 7.46 -4.45 -4.76
N ARG A 50 8.03 -3.25 -4.88
CA ARG A 50 7.87 -2.18 -3.88
C ARG A 50 7.10 -1.01 -4.47
N ILE A 51 6.21 -0.44 -3.67
CA ILE A 51 5.47 0.76 -4.03
C ILE A 51 5.49 1.76 -2.89
N GLU A 52 5.48 3.03 -3.26
CA GLU A 52 5.30 4.14 -2.32
C GLU A 52 3.81 4.41 -2.11
N ILE A 53 3.45 4.68 -0.85
CA ILE A 53 2.10 5.02 -0.45
C ILE A 53 2.13 6.30 0.37
N THR A 54 1.23 7.23 0.05
CA THR A 54 0.99 8.46 0.79
C THR A 54 -0.35 8.38 1.52
N VAL A 55 -0.33 8.67 2.83
CA VAL A 55 -1.50 8.70 3.70
C VAL A 55 -1.67 10.12 4.26
N PRO A 56 -2.72 10.85 3.85
CA PRO A 56 -3.02 12.18 4.39
C PRO A 56 -3.26 12.18 5.90
N ASN A 57 -2.84 13.25 6.60
CA ASN A 57 -2.98 13.37 8.06
C ASN A 57 -4.41 13.15 8.56
N SER A 58 -5.37 13.68 7.80
CA SER A 58 -6.80 13.60 8.09
C SER A 58 -7.30 12.16 8.23
N LEU A 59 -6.70 11.22 7.49
CA LEU A 59 -7.02 9.80 7.55
C LEU A 59 -6.28 9.09 8.69
N ILE A 60 -5.03 9.48 8.96
CA ILE A 60 -4.20 8.84 9.99
C ILE A 60 -4.88 8.91 11.36
N ASN A 61 -5.24 10.13 11.78
CA ASN A 61 -5.75 10.37 13.13
C ASN A 61 -7.15 9.77 13.34
N LYS A 62 -7.91 9.61 12.26
CA LYS A 62 -9.29 9.14 12.31
C LYS A 62 -9.44 7.63 12.15
N HIS A 63 -8.60 7.01 11.33
CA HIS A 63 -8.82 5.64 10.86
C HIS A 63 -7.62 4.70 11.01
N TYR A 64 -6.39 5.22 11.08
CA TYR A 64 -5.17 4.39 10.92
C TYR A 64 -4.13 4.58 12.03
N PHE A 65 -4.53 5.11 13.19
CA PHE A 65 -3.63 5.22 14.32
C PHE A 65 -3.13 3.83 14.74
N GLY A 66 -1.80 3.62 14.74
CA GLY A 66 -1.17 2.33 15.05
C GLY A 66 -1.27 1.27 13.93
N TYR A 67 -1.79 1.58 12.75
CA TYR A 67 -1.90 0.60 11.66
C TYR A 67 -0.61 0.44 10.85
N PHE A 68 0.33 1.36 10.97
CA PHE A 68 1.51 1.42 10.10
C PHE A 68 2.81 1.15 10.85
N ASP A 69 2.95 -0.08 11.35
CA ASP A 69 4.19 -0.52 11.96
C ASP A 69 5.06 -1.26 10.94
N LYS A 70 6.36 -0.97 10.97
CA LYS A 70 7.35 -1.66 10.13
C LYS A 70 7.29 -3.17 10.37
N ASN A 71 7.51 -3.93 9.29
CA ASN A 71 7.49 -5.38 9.22
C ASN A 71 6.12 -6.05 9.38
N GLN A 72 5.03 -5.30 9.45
CA GLN A 72 3.70 -5.90 9.51
C GLN A 72 3.08 -6.02 8.11
N TRP A 73 2.35 -7.12 7.90
CA TRP A 73 1.57 -7.34 6.69
C TRP A 73 0.22 -6.63 6.78
N ARG A 74 -0.20 -6.05 5.67
CA ARG A 74 -1.50 -5.39 5.51
C ARG A 74 -2.13 -5.77 4.20
N VAL A 75 -3.44 -5.82 4.25
CA VAL A 75 -4.30 -5.94 3.07
C VAL A 75 -5.00 -4.60 2.92
N PHE A 76 -4.95 -3.99 1.75
CA PHE A 76 -5.62 -2.72 1.51
C PHE A 76 -6.32 -2.69 0.15
N ARG A 77 -7.42 -1.95 0.07
CA ARG A 77 -8.29 -1.85 -1.11
C ARG A 77 -8.96 -0.49 -1.19
N ARG A 78 -9.54 -0.16 -2.35
CA ARG A 78 -10.26 1.10 -2.62
C ARG A 78 -9.40 2.36 -2.46
N PHE A 79 -8.13 2.24 -2.80
CA PHE A 79 -7.17 3.34 -2.86
C PHE A 79 -7.13 3.95 -4.27
N GLN A 80 -6.36 5.03 -4.44
CA GLN A 80 -6.10 5.63 -5.74
C GLN A 80 -4.66 5.31 -6.17
N VAL A 81 -4.47 4.94 -7.45
CA VAL A 81 -3.15 4.78 -8.06
C VAL A 81 -2.87 5.99 -8.95
N THR A 82 -1.71 6.61 -8.81
CA THR A 82 -1.29 7.75 -9.64
C THR A 82 0.12 7.54 -10.15
N PRO A 83 0.53 8.16 -11.27
CA PRO A 83 1.93 8.23 -11.65
C PRO A 83 2.78 8.84 -10.52
N CYS A 84 4.02 8.35 -10.39
CA CYS A 84 5.03 9.04 -9.58
C CYS A 84 5.82 9.97 -10.50
N ASP A 85 5.39 11.23 -10.54
CA ASP A 85 6.04 12.33 -11.29
C ASP A 85 7.24 12.92 -10.50
N CYS A 86 7.67 12.20 -9.49
CA CYS A 86 8.76 12.54 -8.60
C CYS A 86 10.10 12.51 -9.36
N LEU A 87 10.87 13.60 -9.38
CA LEU A 87 12.23 13.63 -9.96
C LEU A 87 13.15 12.58 -9.34
N ILE A 88 12.98 12.33 -8.04
CA ILE A 88 13.65 11.27 -7.29
C ILE A 88 12.56 10.36 -6.74
N ARG A 89 12.56 9.09 -7.16
CA ARG A 89 11.60 8.08 -6.72
C ARG A 89 12.19 7.25 -5.59
N ASN A 90 11.42 6.99 -4.54
CA ASN A 90 11.84 6.11 -3.44
C ASN A 90 11.77 4.63 -3.81
N THR A 91 11.02 4.28 -4.87
CA THR A 91 10.88 2.93 -5.39
C THR A 91 11.05 2.92 -6.92
N PRO A 92 11.42 1.79 -7.54
CA PRO A 92 11.52 1.70 -9.00
C PRO A 92 10.15 1.66 -9.70
N HIS A 93 9.05 1.56 -8.95
CA HIS A 93 7.70 1.47 -9.51
C HIS A 93 7.29 2.80 -10.15
N GLN A 94 6.60 2.74 -11.29
CA GLN A 94 6.19 3.94 -12.04
C GLN A 94 4.98 4.64 -11.45
N PHE A 95 4.22 3.95 -10.60
CA PHE A 95 3.06 4.46 -9.90
C PHE A 95 3.29 4.52 -8.38
N GLN A 96 2.52 5.38 -7.72
CA GLN A 96 2.37 5.46 -6.27
C GLN A 96 0.90 5.29 -5.89
N ILE A 97 0.64 5.02 -4.62
CA ILE A 97 -0.71 4.89 -4.08
C ILE A 97 -1.02 6.06 -3.15
N ILE A 98 -2.21 6.62 -3.27
CA ILE A 98 -2.73 7.63 -2.35
C ILE A 98 -3.93 7.04 -1.62
N PHE A 99 -3.88 7.07 -0.28
CA PHE A 99 -5.02 6.69 0.53
C PHE A 99 -6.05 7.81 0.53
N VAL A 100 -7.29 7.42 0.24
CA VAL A 100 -8.49 8.26 0.24
C VAL A 100 -9.46 7.81 1.33
N ASP A 101 -10.49 8.61 1.64
CA ASP A 101 -11.48 8.33 2.71
C ASP A 101 -12.12 6.94 2.63
N ARG A 102 -12.30 6.42 1.42
CA ARG A 102 -12.90 5.10 1.15
C ARG A 102 -11.89 3.95 1.14
N THR A 103 -10.61 4.21 1.40
CA THR A 103 -9.58 3.18 1.48
C THR A 103 -9.87 2.32 2.70
N HIS A 104 -9.73 1.00 2.57
CA HIS A 104 -9.85 0.10 3.69
C HIS A 104 -8.52 -0.60 3.90
N VAL A 105 -8.07 -0.69 5.15
CA VAL A 105 -6.84 -1.37 5.54
C VAL A 105 -7.17 -2.42 6.60
N PHE A 106 -6.68 -3.63 6.40
CA PHE A 106 -6.89 -4.77 7.28
C PHE A 106 -5.54 -5.40 7.66
N TYR A 107 -5.51 -6.10 8.80
CA TYR A 107 -4.38 -6.96 9.14
C TYR A 107 -4.23 -8.07 8.09
N GLY A 108 -3.03 -8.17 7.52
CA GLY A 108 -2.61 -9.34 6.77
C GLY A 108 -1.81 -10.25 7.69
N HIS A 109 -1.97 -11.57 7.55
CA HIS A 109 -1.04 -12.53 8.15
C HIS A 109 0.23 -12.61 7.32
N SER A 110 1.29 -13.23 7.84
CA SER A 110 2.46 -13.59 7.04
C SER A 110 2.14 -14.79 6.12
N LEU A 111 2.81 -14.91 4.97
CA LEU A 111 2.80 -16.13 4.14
C LEU A 111 3.16 -17.38 4.95
N THR A 112 4.04 -17.25 5.94
CA THR A 112 4.46 -18.35 6.81
C THR A 112 3.37 -18.81 7.78
N GLU A 113 2.32 -18.01 7.96
CA GLU A 113 1.23 -18.24 8.91
C GLU A 113 -0.11 -18.56 8.21
N ASN A 114 -0.19 -18.42 6.88
CA ASN A 114 -1.39 -18.72 6.11
C ASN A 114 -1.07 -19.46 4.80
N PRO A 115 -1.17 -20.81 4.78
CA PRO A 115 -0.81 -21.63 3.62
C PRO A 115 -1.80 -21.55 2.44
N MET A 116 -2.86 -20.75 2.52
CA MET A 116 -3.82 -20.57 1.41
C MET A 116 -3.41 -19.51 0.38
N PHE A 117 -2.23 -18.90 0.52
CA PHE A 117 -1.69 -18.01 -0.51
C PHE A 117 -1.04 -18.81 -1.62
N VAL A 118 -1.79 -19.03 -2.69
CA VAL A 118 -1.25 -19.45 -3.98
C VAL A 118 -1.29 -18.20 -4.87
N PRO A 119 -0.14 -17.58 -5.21
CA PRO A 119 -0.11 -16.56 -6.25
C PRO A 119 -0.65 -17.23 -7.52
N VAL A 120 -1.74 -16.72 -8.10
CA VAL A 120 -2.25 -17.24 -9.36
C VAL A 120 -1.30 -16.76 -10.45
N PRO A 121 -0.55 -17.63 -11.14
CA PRO A 121 0.22 -17.22 -12.30
C PRO A 121 -0.79 -16.93 -13.43
N PHE A 122 -0.72 -15.74 -14.02
CA PHE A 122 -1.42 -15.51 -15.28
C PHE A 122 -0.74 -16.35 -16.38
N GLN A 123 -1.52 -17.20 -17.04
CA GLN A 123 -1.13 -17.97 -18.23
C GLN A 123 -1.13 -17.07 -19.48
#